data_AF-A0AAD5WE55-F1
#
_entry.id   AF-A0AAD5WE55-F1
#
_cell.length_a   1.000
_cell.length_b   1.000
_cell.length_c   1.000
_cell.angle_alpha   90.00
_cell.angle_beta   90.00
_cell.angle_gamma   90.00
#
_symmetry.space_group_name_H-M   'P 1'
#
loop_
_entity.id
_entity.type
_entity.pdbx_description
1 polymer ?
#
loop_
_entity_poly.entity_id
_entity_poly.type
_entity_poly.pdbx_seq_one_letter_code
_entity_poly.pdbx_strand_id
1 'polypeptide(L)' 'MLIEVTILFTLLHLASTFYEYTPETFPDSIEQPQACNMHEASFLCDPSNVLSKGNLTANREKLWKSVSLENIRDESI' A
#
# COMPACT_ATOMS: atom_id res chain seq x y z
N MET A 1 4.02 33.34 12.11
CA MET A 1 3.66 32.20 12.98
C MET A 1 2.65 31.26 12.34
N LEU A 2 1.46 31.71 11.91
CA LEU A 2 0.45 30.84 11.26
C LEU A 2 0.94 30.16 9.96
N ILE A 3 1.68 30.90 9.13
CA ILE A 3 2.19 30.44 7.82
C ILE A 3 3.26 29.36 7.97
N GLU A 4 4.18 29.51 8.94
CA GLU A 4 5.22 28.50 9.19
C GLU A 4 4.62 27.18 9.70
N VAL A 5 3.58 27.24 10.54
CA VAL A 5 2.87 26.05 11.01
C VAL A 5 2.16 25.35 9.85
N THR A 6 1.53 26.10 8.94
CA THR A 6 0.85 25.49 7.78
C THR A 6 1.86 24.82 6.84
N ILE A 7 3.00 25.48 6.57
CA ILE A 7 4.08 24.93 5.74
C ILE A 7 4.62 23.63 6.36
N LEU A 8 4.87 23.61 7.67
CA LEU A 8 5.35 22.42 8.37
C LEU A 8 4.37 21.25 8.28
N PHE A 9 3.07 21.50 8.49
CA PHE A 9 2.03 20.46 8.34
C PHE A 9 1.92 19.94 6.91
N THR A 10 2.04 20.81 5.89
CA THR A 10 2.01 20.38 4.49
C THR A 10 3.25 19.56 4.11
N LEU A 11 4.45 19.92 4.60
CA LEU A 11 5.68 19.17 4.37
C LEU A 11 5.65 17.79 5.02
N LEU A 12 5.13 17.68 6.25
CA LEU A 12 4.95 16.40 6.93
C LEU A 12 3.95 15.49 6.20
N HIS A 13 2.85 16.05 5.68
CA HIS A 13 1.91 15.29 4.85
C HIS A 13 2.55 14.82 3.54
N LEU A 14 3.30 15.68 2.84
CA LEU A 14 3.98 15.31 1.59
C LEU A 14 5.10 14.27 1.79
N ALA A 15 5.76 14.27 2.94
CA ALA A 15 6.73 13.24 3.29
C ALA A 15 6.08 11.86 3.52
N SER A 16 4.79 11.81 3.87
CA SER A 16 4.06 10.55 4.11
C SER A 16 3.53 9.89 2.84
N THR A 17 3.46 10.60 1.70
CA THR A 17 2.79 10.11 0.49
C THR A 17 3.65 9.21 -0.41
N PHE A 18 4.90 8.92 -0.03
CA PHE A 18 5.84 8.12 -0.84
C PHE A 18 6.48 6.97 -0.06
N TYR A 19 5.75 6.32 0.86
CA TYR A 19 6.22 5.07 1.44
C TYR A 19 5.93 3.92 0.47
N GLU A 20 6.86 3.69 -0.44
CA GLU A 20 6.96 2.39 -1.11
C GLU A 20 7.35 1.38 -0.04
N TYR A 21 6.45 0.44 0.27
CA TYR A 21 6.70 -0.52 1.34
C TYR A 21 7.91 -1.39 1.01
N THR A 22 8.91 -1.37 1.88
CA THR A 22 9.99 -2.38 1.93
C THR A 22 9.56 -3.57 2.78
N PRO A 23 10.21 -4.76 2.66
CA PRO A 23 9.90 -5.91 3.53
C PRO A 23 9.92 -5.58 5.03
N GLU A 24 10.83 -4.70 5.46
CA GLU A 24 10.98 -4.30 6.88
C GLU A 24 9.94 -3.27 7.34
N THR A 25 9.27 -2.61 6.41
CA THR A 25 8.26 -1.56 6.69
C THR A 25 6.85 -2.02 6.30
N PHE A 26 6.71 -3.24 5.78
CA PHE A 26 5.43 -3.79 5.35
C PHE A 26 4.63 -4.16 6.62
N PRO A 27 3.39 -3.66 6.77
CA PRO A 27 2.63 -3.88 8.00
C PRO A 27 2.23 -5.35 8.17
N ASP A 28 2.27 -5.83 9.41
CA ASP A 28 1.78 -7.16 9.77
C ASP A 28 0.25 -7.15 9.77
N SER A 29 -0.38 -8.03 8.99
CA SER A 29 -1.84 -8.03 8.80
C SER A 29 -2.64 -8.66 9.95
N ILE A 30 -1.98 -9.35 10.88
CA ILE A 30 -2.59 -9.92 12.08
C ILE A 30 -2.49 -8.92 13.23
N GLU A 31 -1.33 -8.30 13.42
CA GLU A 31 -1.10 -7.33 14.49
C GLU A 31 -1.61 -5.91 14.15
N GLN A 32 -1.58 -5.53 12.87
CA GLN A 32 -1.87 -4.17 12.40
C GLN A 32 -2.87 -4.12 11.22
N PRO A 33 -4.06 -4.71 11.34
CA PRO A 33 -5.02 -4.78 10.23
C PRO A 33 -5.40 -3.43 9.62
N GLN A 34 -5.41 -2.37 10.43
CA GLN A 34 -5.80 -1.03 9.99
C GLN A 34 -4.74 -0.40 9.08
N ALA A 35 -3.46 -0.68 9.35
CA ALA A 35 -2.34 -0.25 8.48
C ALA A 35 -2.37 -1.00 7.14
N CYS A 36 -2.88 -2.24 7.14
CA CYS A 36 -3.15 -3.03 5.95
C CYS A 36 -4.45 -2.67 5.22
N ASN A 37 -5.15 -1.60 5.64
CA ASN A 37 -6.45 -1.19 5.13
C ASN A 37 -7.54 -2.29 5.23
N MET A 38 -7.44 -3.11 6.27
CA MET A 38 -8.38 -4.17 6.62
C MET A 38 -9.21 -3.75 7.84
N HIS A 39 -10.43 -4.29 7.95
CA HIS A 39 -11.30 -4.03 9.10
C HIS A 39 -11.01 -4.95 10.30
N GLU A 40 -10.37 -6.09 10.04
CA GLU A 40 -10.03 -7.12 11.01
C GLU A 40 -8.75 -7.85 10.58
N ALA A 41 -8.16 -8.63 11.50
CA ALA A 41 -6.97 -9.42 11.24
C ALA A 41 -7.19 -10.37 10.05
N SER A 42 -6.21 -10.43 9.15
CA SER A 42 -6.31 -11.23 7.92
C SER A 42 -4.96 -11.78 7.49
N PHE A 43 -4.98 -12.80 6.63
CA PHE A 43 -3.78 -13.29 5.94
C PHE A 43 -3.37 -12.38 4.77
N LEU A 44 -4.24 -11.47 4.35
CA LEU A 44 -4.01 -10.51 3.28
C LEU A 44 -3.76 -9.13 3.86
N CYS A 45 -2.71 -8.47 3.36
CA CYS A 45 -2.43 -7.07 3.62
C CYS A 45 -2.48 -6.30 2.30
N ASP A 46 -3.36 -5.32 2.18
CA ASP A 46 -3.47 -4.46 0.99
C ASP A 46 -3.46 -2.98 1.38
N PRO A 47 -2.33 -2.48 1.90
CA PRO A 47 -2.23 -1.11 2.39
C PRO A 47 -2.40 -0.07 1.27
N SER A 48 -2.22 -0.49 0.01
CA SER A 48 -2.41 0.35 -1.19
C SER A 48 -3.84 0.29 -1.73
N ASN A 49 -4.73 -0.49 -1.12
CA ASN A 49 -6.14 -0.62 -1.47
C ASN A 49 -6.37 -1.06 -2.94
N VAL A 50 -5.45 -1.86 -3.48
CA VAL A 50 -5.49 -2.36 -4.87
C VAL A 50 -6.61 -3.40 -5.05
N LEU A 51 -6.89 -4.19 -4.04
CA LEU A 51 -7.87 -5.29 -4.00
C LEU A 51 -9.29 -4.83 -3.63
N SER A 52 -9.51 -3.55 -3.32
CA SER A 52 -10.84 -3.07 -2.95
C SER A 52 -11.86 -3.25 -4.07
N LYS A 53 -13.00 -3.83 -3.71
CA LYS A 53 -14.14 -4.11 -4.62
C LYS A 53 -14.62 -2.87 -5.38
N GLY A 54 -14.52 -1.68 -4.78
CA GLY A 54 -14.91 -0.42 -5.42
C GLY A 54 -13.96 0.03 -6.53
N ASN A 55 -12.72 -0.46 -6.55
CA ASN A 55 -11.65 0.02 -7.43
C ASN A 55 -11.08 -1.06 -8.37
N LEU A 56 -11.64 -2.26 -8.43
CA LEU A 56 -11.10 -3.36 -9.24
C LEU A 56 -10.93 -3.00 -10.73
N THR A 57 -11.87 -2.25 -11.31
CA THR A 57 -11.78 -1.78 -12.70
C THR A 57 -10.66 -0.75 -12.88
N ALA A 58 -10.52 0.19 -11.95
CA ALA A 58 -9.49 1.22 -11.97
C ALA A 58 -8.09 0.66 -11.68
N ASN A 59 -8.01 -0.42 -10.90
CA ASN A 59 -6.78 -1.09 -10.51
C ASN A 59 -6.38 -2.23 -11.45
N ARG A 60 -7.15 -2.47 -12.53
CA ARG A 60 -6.95 -3.59 -13.46
C ARG A 60 -5.49 -3.73 -13.88
N GLU A 61 -4.84 -2.67 -14.37
CA GLU A 61 -3.44 -2.75 -14.81
C GLU A 61 -2.46 -3.15 -13.69
N LYS A 62 -2.64 -2.60 -12.49
CA LYS A 62 -1.81 -2.95 -11.32
C LYS A 62 -1.99 -4.41 -10.93
N LEU A 63 -3.23 -4.89 -10.94
CA LEU A 63 -3.59 -6.29 -10.66
C LEU A 63 -3.00 -7.25 -11.72
N TRP A 64 -3.10 -6.91 -13.00
CA TRP A 64 -2.50 -7.71 -14.07
C TRP A 64 -0.99 -7.79 -13.95
N LYS A 65 -0.34 -6.66 -13.61
CA LYS A 65 1.11 -6.62 -13.40
C LYS A 65 1.54 -7.47 -12.20
N SER A 66 0.81 -7.43 -11.08
CA SER A 66 1.15 -8.26 -9.91
C SER A 66 1.06 -9.76 -10.18
N VAL A 67 0.05 -10.20 -10.94
CA VAL A 67 -0.09 -11.62 -11.35
C VAL A 67 0.99 -12.01 -12.36
N SER A 68 1.33 -11.10 -13.27
CA SER A 68 2.34 -11.38 -14.33
C SER A 68 3.77 -11.46 -13.79
N LEU A 69 4.08 -10.75 -12.69
CA LEU A 69 5.37 -10.84 -12.01
C LEU A 69 5.56 -12.18 -11.26
N GLU A 70 4.49 -12.92 -11.01
CA GLU A 70 4.54 -14.27 -10.44
C GLU A 70 5.03 -15.28 -11.50
N ASN A 71 4.55 -15.15 -12.75
CA ASN A 71 4.95 -16.01 -13.87
C ASN A 71 6.43 -15.88 -14.30
N ILE A 72 7.12 -14.78 -13.98
CA ILE A 72 8.55 -14.61 -14.32
C ILE A 72 9.45 -15.35 -13.32
N ARG A 73 8.99 -15.61 -12.08
CA ARG A 73 9.80 -16.32 -11.08
C ARG A 73 9.86 -17.82 -11.33
N ASP A 74 8.86 -18.39 -11.99
CA ASP A 74 8.80 -19.83 -12.28
C ASP A 74 9.65 -20.27 -13.50
N GLU A 75 10.09 -19.35 -14.37
CA GLU A 75 10.96 -19.67 -15.51
C GLU A 75 12.47 -19.63 -15.17
N SER A 76 12.84 -19.48 -13.89
CA SER A 76 14.22 -19.35 -13.43
C SER A 76 14.81 -20.64 -12.81
N ILE A 77 14.25 -21.82 -13.10
CA ILE A 77 14.76 -23.13 -12.65
C ILE A 77 15.18 -23.99 -13.84
#